data_AF-A0A925F9V8-F1
#
_entry.id   AF-A0A925F9V8-F1
#
_cell.length_a   1.000
_cell.length_b   1.000
_cell.length_c   1.000
_cell.angle_alpha   90.00
_cell.angle_beta   90.00
_cell.angle_gamma   90.00
#
_symmetry.space_group_name_H-M   'P 1'
#
loop_
_entity.id
_entity.type
_entity.pdbx_description
1 polymer ?
#
loop_
_entity_poly.entity_id
_entity_poly.type
_entity_poly.pdbx_seq_one_letter_code
_entity_poly.pdbx_strand_id
1 'polypeptide(L)'
;MTGKSKRGFASMDPERQKEIASKGGRAAHAKGTAHEWSRDEARAAGRKGGVIVSRDREHMSAIGREGGEARGRANAMARAEGGNGRRFVERESRVATGREVEGQQDRPSALDTSSLQGDLRR
;
A
#
# COMPACT_ATOMS: atom_id res chain seq x y z
N MET A 1 7.95 -0.60 -55.91
CA MET A 1 8.17 0.16 -54.66
C MET A 1 7.62 -0.68 -53.50
N THR A 2 8.48 -1.25 -52.66
CA THR A 2 8.04 -2.07 -51.51
C THR A 2 7.60 -1.16 -50.37
N GLY A 3 6.29 -0.99 -50.20
CA GLY A 3 5.70 -0.25 -49.08
C GLY A 3 6.11 -0.87 -47.75
N LYS A 4 6.68 -0.06 -46.85
CA LYS A 4 7.09 -0.50 -45.52
C LYS A 4 5.83 -0.87 -44.74
N SER A 5 5.58 -2.17 -44.59
CA SER A 5 4.46 -2.70 -43.81
C SER A 5 4.51 -2.11 -42.38
N LYS A 6 3.38 -1.58 -41.87
CA LYS A 6 3.20 -1.17 -40.46
C LYS A 6 3.21 -2.39 -39.54
N ARG A 7 4.34 -3.07 -39.43
CA ARG A 7 4.55 -4.23 -38.54
C ARG A 7 5.39 -3.80 -37.36
N GLY A 8 5.07 -4.32 -36.18
CA GLY A 8 5.86 -4.13 -34.97
C GLY A 8 5.02 -3.71 -33.78
N PHE A 9 5.59 -3.88 -32.60
CA PHE A 9 4.95 -3.61 -31.31
C PHE A 9 4.48 -2.14 -31.17
N ALA A 10 5.21 -1.20 -31.77
CA ALA A 10 4.87 0.22 -31.78
C ALA A 10 3.77 0.61 -32.78
N SER A 11 3.48 -0.25 -33.77
CA SER A 11 2.43 0.00 -34.77
C SER A 11 1.11 -0.71 -34.45
N MET A 12 1.05 -1.46 -33.33
CA MET A 12 -0.16 -2.10 -32.83
C MET A 12 -1.10 -1.09 -32.14
N ASP A 13 -2.33 -1.53 -31.91
CA ASP A 13 -3.28 -0.81 -31.07
C ASP A 13 -2.71 -0.57 -29.64
N PRO A 14 -2.88 0.63 -29.04
CA PRO A 14 -2.33 0.95 -27.72
C PRO A 14 -2.86 0.08 -26.59
N GLU A 15 -4.13 -0.33 -26.61
CA GLU A 15 -4.70 -1.19 -25.58
C GLU A 15 -4.05 -2.58 -25.66
N ARG A 16 -3.88 -3.08 -26.88
CA ARG A 16 -3.20 -4.35 -27.10
C ARG A 16 -1.73 -4.30 -26.69
N GLN A 17 -1.04 -3.19 -26.96
CA GLN A 17 0.34 -2.98 -26.55
C GLN A 17 0.47 -3.02 -25.02
N LYS A 18 -0.41 -2.33 -24.30
CA LYS A 18 -0.46 -2.31 -22.84
C LYS A 18 -0.74 -3.70 -22.27
N GLU A 19 -1.66 -4.45 -22.86
CA GLU A 19 -1.97 -5.81 -22.44
C GLU A 19 -0.76 -6.74 -22.58
N ILE A 20 -0.08 -6.69 -23.73
CA ILE A 20 1.13 -7.50 -23.98
C ILE A 20 2.25 -7.08 -23.01
N ALA A 21 2.49 -5.78 -22.82
CA ALA A 21 3.49 -5.30 -21.87
C ALA A 21 3.20 -5.76 -20.43
N SER A 22 1.93 -5.66 -20.00
CA SER A 22 1.48 -6.13 -18.69
C SER A 22 1.66 -7.64 -18.51
N LYS A 23 1.32 -8.44 -19.53
CA LYS A 23 1.55 -9.89 -19.51
C LYS A 23 3.04 -10.22 -19.48
N GLY A 24 3.86 -9.51 -20.26
CA GLY A 24 5.32 -9.69 -20.29
C GLY A 24 5.97 -9.43 -18.94
N GLY A 25 5.60 -8.32 -18.28
CA GLY A 25 6.10 -8.00 -16.94
C GLY A 25 5.74 -9.07 -15.90
N ARG A 26 4.45 -9.47 -15.86
CA ARG A 26 4.01 -10.54 -14.95
C ARG A 26 4.70 -11.88 -15.22
N ALA A 27 4.88 -12.23 -16.50
CA ALA A 27 5.57 -13.45 -16.88
C ALA A 27 7.05 -13.44 -16.47
N ALA A 28 7.73 -12.30 -16.57
CA ALA A 28 9.14 -12.18 -16.17
C ALA A 28 9.32 -12.38 -14.66
N HIS A 29 8.43 -11.81 -13.84
CA HIS A 29 8.41 -12.04 -12.40
C HIS A 29 8.05 -13.51 -12.06
N ALA A 30 7.01 -14.07 -12.70
CA ALA A 30 6.62 -15.46 -12.47
C ALA A 30 7.72 -16.46 -12.86
N LYS A 31 8.53 -16.15 -13.88
CA LYS A 31 9.66 -16.98 -14.32
C LYS A 31 10.95 -16.73 -13.52
N GLY A 32 10.99 -15.77 -12.60
CA GLY A 32 12.19 -15.41 -11.86
C GLY A 32 13.31 -14.78 -12.69
N THR A 33 13.01 -14.35 -13.92
CA THR A 33 13.98 -13.62 -14.78
C THR A 33 14.04 -12.14 -14.44
N ALA A 34 12.99 -11.62 -13.79
CA ALA A 34 12.98 -10.25 -13.30
C ALA A 34 13.82 -10.14 -12.02
N HIS A 35 14.44 -8.97 -11.83
CA HIS A 35 15.10 -8.65 -10.58
C HIS A 35 14.05 -8.44 -9.47
N GLU A 36 14.18 -9.21 -8.41
CA GLU A 36 13.35 -9.10 -7.22
C GLU A 36 14.06 -8.20 -6.20
N TRP A 37 13.38 -7.13 -5.81
CA TRP A 37 13.92 -6.19 -4.84
C TRP A 37 13.72 -6.73 -3.44
N SER A 38 14.81 -6.93 -2.70
CA SER A 38 14.70 -7.08 -1.25
C SER A 38 14.28 -5.75 -0.61
N ARG A 39 13.62 -5.82 0.56
CA ARG A 39 13.18 -4.61 1.28
C ARG A 39 14.34 -3.66 1.58
N ASP A 40 15.51 -4.21 1.90
CA ASP A 40 16.68 -3.42 2.25
C ASP A 40 17.37 -2.83 1.02
N GLU A 41 17.38 -3.55 -0.09
CA GLU A 41 17.86 -3.05 -1.38
C GLU A 41 16.97 -1.93 -1.92
N ALA A 42 15.65 -2.08 -1.85
CA ALA A 42 14.70 -1.04 -2.24
C ALA A 42 14.91 0.24 -1.40
N ARG A 43 15.16 0.09 -0.09
CA ARG A 43 15.50 1.21 0.79
C ARG A 43 16.84 1.84 0.42
N ALA A 44 17.86 1.04 0.13
CA ALA A 44 19.18 1.55 -0.25
C ALA A 44 19.11 2.35 -1.56
N ALA A 45 18.42 1.82 -2.58
CA ALA A 45 18.18 2.53 -3.83
C ALA A 45 17.35 3.81 -3.62
N GLY A 46 16.28 3.74 -2.82
CA GLY A 46 15.46 4.90 -2.47
C GLY A 46 16.28 6.00 -1.76
N ARG A 47 17.12 5.63 -0.80
CA ARG A 47 18.06 6.57 -0.13
C ARG A 47 19.03 7.18 -1.13
N LYS A 48 19.64 6.36 -2.00
CA LYS A 48 20.59 6.84 -3.02
C LYS A 48 19.92 7.84 -3.97
N GLY A 49 18.72 7.53 -4.47
CA GLY A 49 17.94 8.44 -5.31
C GLY A 49 17.56 9.72 -4.57
N GLY A 50 17.09 9.59 -3.33
CA GLY A 50 16.73 10.73 -2.48
C GLY A 50 17.90 11.71 -2.29
N VAL A 51 19.11 11.20 -2.01
CA VAL A 51 20.31 12.04 -1.87
C VAL A 51 20.67 12.79 -3.15
N ILE A 52 20.48 12.18 -4.32
CA ILE A 52 20.75 12.84 -5.61
C ILE A 52 19.72 13.94 -5.87
N VAL A 53 18.44 13.64 -5.67
CA VAL A 53 17.33 14.56 -5.93
C VAL A 53 17.30 15.71 -4.92
N SER A 54 17.71 15.48 -3.67
CA SER A 54 17.64 16.49 -2.60
C SER A 54 18.74 17.56 -2.64
N ARG A 55 19.63 17.54 -3.64
CA ARG A 55 20.73 18.51 -3.75
C ARG A 55 20.23 19.94 -4.01
N ASP A 56 19.15 20.07 -4.77
CA ASP A 56 18.51 21.35 -5.05
C ASP A 56 17.26 21.51 -4.18
N ARG A 57 17.46 22.13 -3.01
CA ARG A 57 16.37 22.32 -2.05
C ARG A 57 15.30 23.27 -2.57
N GLU A 58 15.68 24.33 -3.27
CA GLU A 58 14.74 25.35 -3.76
C GLU A 58 13.82 24.75 -4.82
N HIS A 59 14.38 24.00 -5.77
CA HIS A 59 13.63 23.26 -6.77
C HIS A 59 12.67 22.25 -6.13
N MET A 60 13.15 21.46 -5.15
CA MET A 60 12.31 20.47 -4.48
C MET A 60 11.17 21.11 -3.67
N SER A 61 11.42 22.27 -3.04
CA SER A 61 10.37 23.04 -2.37
C SER A 61 9.35 23.60 -3.37
N ALA A 62 9.78 24.04 -4.56
CA ALA A 62 8.88 24.50 -5.61
C ALA A 62 7.96 23.38 -6.12
N ILE A 63 8.51 22.20 -6.44
CA ILE A 63 7.73 21.02 -6.84
C ILE A 63 6.76 20.61 -5.73
N GLY A 64 7.23 20.57 -4.47
CA GLY A 64 6.40 20.22 -3.33
C GLY A 64 5.22 21.18 -3.15
N ARG A 65 5.45 22.49 -3.29
CA ARG A 65 4.40 23.51 -3.25
C ARG A 65 3.40 23.32 -4.37
N GLU A 66 3.86 23.16 -5.62
CA GLU A 66 3.00 22.95 -6.78
C GLU A 66 2.13 21.70 -6.61
N GLY A 67 2.71 20.58 -6.16
CA GLY A 67 1.98 19.35 -5.87
C GLY A 67 0.93 19.54 -4.76
N GLY A 68 1.26 20.27 -3.70
CA GLY A 68 0.35 20.63 -2.62
C GLY A 68 -0.81 21.49 -3.11
N GLU A 69 -0.55 22.50 -3.92
CA GLU A 69 -1.56 23.38 -4.51
C GLU A 69 -2.46 22.63 -5.50
N ALA A 70 -1.91 21.74 -6.32
CA ALA A 70 -2.69 20.92 -7.25
C ALA A 70 -3.64 19.97 -6.51
N ARG A 71 -3.15 19.31 -5.44
CA ARG A 71 -3.98 18.47 -4.56
C ARG A 71 -5.02 19.30 -3.80
N GLY A 72 -4.63 20.48 -3.31
CA GLY A 72 -5.53 21.41 -2.64
C GLY A 72 -6.67 21.88 -3.55
N ARG A 73 -6.34 22.26 -4.79
CA ARG A 73 -7.32 22.62 -5.82
C ARG A 73 -8.24 21.46 -6.17
N ALA A 74 -7.70 20.25 -6.39
CA ALA A 74 -8.51 19.06 -6.65
C ALA A 74 -9.47 18.74 -5.48
N ASN A 75 -9.02 18.88 -4.24
CA ASN A 75 -9.86 18.69 -3.06
C ASN A 75 -10.93 19.80 -2.92
N ALA A 76 -10.59 21.05 -3.25
CA ALA A 76 -11.52 22.17 -3.25
C ALA A 76 -12.61 21.99 -4.33
N MET A 77 -12.22 21.57 -5.54
CA MET A 77 -13.14 21.20 -6.62
C MET A 77 -14.04 20.04 -6.20
N ALA A 78 -13.48 18.95 -5.67
CA ALA A 78 -14.28 17.80 -5.19
C ALA A 78 -15.26 18.19 -4.07
N ARG A 79 -14.94 19.19 -3.23
CA ARG A 79 -15.84 19.72 -2.20
C ARG A 79 -16.93 20.63 -2.79
N ALA A 80 -16.59 21.43 -3.81
CA ALA A 80 -17.53 22.30 -4.50
C ALA A 80 -18.51 21.51 -5.40
N GLU A 81 -18.07 20.38 -5.97
CA GLU A 81 -18.83 19.55 -6.90
C GLU A 81 -19.75 18.52 -6.23
N GLY A 82 -19.69 18.36 -4.90
CA GLY A 82 -20.67 17.52 -4.20
C GLY A 82 -20.16 16.84 -2.94
N GLY A 83 -20.25 17.55 -1.82
CA GLY A 83 -20.36 16.93 -0.51
C GLY A 83 -21.68 16.19 -0.32
N ASN A 84 -21.91 15.10 -1.08
CA ASN A 84 -22.98 14.14 -0.82
C ASN A 84 -22.48 12.70 -1.05
N GLY A 85 -21.47 12.31 -0.27
CA GLY A 85 -20.78 11.03 -0.40
C GLY A 85 -20.59 10.26 0.91
N ARG A 86 -21.27 10.65 2.00
CA ARG A 86 -21.43 9.80 3.19
C ARG A 86 -22.91 9.59 3.45
N ARG A 87 -23.41 8.66 2.66
CA ARG A 87 -24.64 7.89 2.84
C ARG A 87 -24.85 7.66 4.34
N PHE A 88 -25.79 8.41 4.90
CA PHE A 88 -26.44 8.11 6.17
C PHE A 88 -27.01 6.70 5.99
N VAL A 89 -26.33 5.69 6.54
CA VAL A 89 -26.89 4.35 6.61
C VAL A 89 -27.98 4.46 7.65
N GLU A 90 -29.20 4.59 7.14
CA GLU A 90 -30.46 4.36 7.82
C GLU A 90 -30.29 3.12 8.70
N ARG A 91 -30.06 3.38 9.98
CA ARG A 91 -30.00 2.37 11.02
C ARG A 91 -31.45 2.00 11.27
N GLU A 92 -32.02 1.17 10.40
CA GLU A 92 -33.24 0.43 10.67
C GLU A 92 -33.05 -0.30 12.02
N SER A 93 -33.70 0.25 13.05
CA SER A 93 -34.53 -0.50 14.00
C SER A 93 -34.13 -1.96 14.21
N ARG A 94 -32.99 -2.20 14.87
CA ARG A 94 -32.85 -3.41 15.68
C ARG A 94 -33.39 -3.12 17.06
N VAL A 95 -34.61 -3.61 17.26
CA VAL A 95 -35.24 -3.90 18.55
C VAL A 95 -34.17 -4.37 19.52
N ALA A 96 -33.96 -3.60 20.57
CA ALA A 96 -33.17 -4.02 21.71
C ALA A 96 -33.95 -5.13 22.45
N THR A 97 -33.74 -6.38 22.05
CA THR A 97 -33.98 -7.50 22.95
C THR A 97 -32.78 -7.58 23.90
N GLY A 98 -33.05 -7.29 25.16
CA GLY A 98 -32.07 -7.34 26.24
C GLY A 98 -31.39 -8.71 26.28
N ARG A 99 -30.06 -8.68 26.34
CA ARG A 99 -29.24 -9.84 26.69
C ARG A 99 -28.49 -9.49 27.96
N GLU A 100 -29.18 -9.74 29.06
CA GLU A 100 -28.69 -10.34 30.30
C GLU A 100 -27.17 -10.36 30.44
N VAL A 101 -26.67 -9.49 31.32
CA VAL A 101 -25.31 -9.53 31.85
C VAL A 101 -25.30 -10.52 33.01
N GLU A 102 -24.87 -11.74 32.75
CA GLU A 102 -24.62 -12.72 33.79
C GLU A 102 -23.12 -13.02 33.90
N GLY A 103 -22.59 -12.84 35.12
CA GLY A 103 -21.68 -13.81 35.72
C GLY A 103 -20.21 -13.78 35.30
N GLN A 104 -19.42 -13.11 36.13
CA GLN A 104 -18.09 -13.53 36.62
C GLN A 104 -17.72 -15.00 36.34
N GLN A 105 -16.47 -15.23 35.90
CA GLN A 105 -15.56 -16.17 36.57
C GLN A 105 -14.14 -16.11 35.98
N ASP A 106 -13.25 -15.50 36.77
CA ASP A 106 -11.94 -16.01 37.18
C ASP A 106 -11.10 -16.79 36.16
N ARG A 107 -10.06 -16.13 35.65
CA ARG A 107 -8.91 -16.82 35.04
C ARG A 107 -7.94 -17.23 36.16
N PRO A 108 -7.71 -18.52 36.43
CA PRO A 108 -6.60 -18.90 37.29
C PRO A 108 -5.27 -18.72 36.55
N SER A 109 -4.44 -17.82 37.07
CA SER A 109 -3.01 -17.77 36.80
C SER A 109 -2.32 -18.94 37.48
N ALA A 110 -1.66 -19.81 36.72
CA ALA A 110 -0.72 -20.78 37.26
C ALA A 110 0.51 -20.85 36.35
N LEU A 111 1.45 -19.94 36.62
CA LEU A 111 2.87 -20.27 36.52
C LEU A 111 3.26 -20.88 37.86
N ASP A 112 3.47 -22.19 37.90
CA ASP A 112 4.29 -22.81 38.93
C ASP A 112 5.17 -23.88 38.29
N THR A 113 6.28 -23.41 37.70
CA THR A 113 7.37 -24.26 37.23
C THR A 113 8.60 -23.92 38.05
N SER A 114 8.79 -24.56 39.21
CA SER A 114 10.13 -24.88 39.75
C SER A 114 10.04 -25.57 41.11
N SER A 115 9.50 -26.80 41.13
CA SER A 115 9.94 -27.78 42.11
C SER A 115 11.23 -28.42 41.59
N LEU A 116 12.38 -27.91 42.02
CA LEU A 116 13.66 -28.62 42.02
C LEU A 116 14.42 -28.21 43.28
N GLN A 117 14.01 -28.84 44.39
CA GLN A 117 14.91 -29.18 45.49
C GLN A 117 16.15 -29.89 44.93
N GLY A 118 17.32 -29.51 45.44
CA GLY A 118 18.60 -30.12 45.11
C GLY A 118 19.70 -29.17 45.58
N ASP A 119 19.83 -28.98 46.90
CA ASP A 119 20.81 -29.69 47.72
C ASP A 119 22.28 -29.30 47.44
N LEU A 120 23.03 -29.23 48.54
CA LEU A 120 24.48 -29.40 48.62
C LEU A 120 25.40 -28.15 48.45
N ARG A 121 25.71 -27.51 49.59
CA ARG A 121 27.02 -27.55 50.30
C ARG A 121 27.59 -26.19 50.74
N ARG A 122 27.77 -26.14 52.07
CA ARG A 122 28.87 -25.57 52.87
C ARG A 122 28.88 -24.07 53.13
#